data_AF-A0A060VZC6-F1
#
_entry.id   AF-A0A060VZC6-F1
#
_cell.length_a   1.000
_cell.length_b   1.000
_cell.length_c   1.000
_cell.angle_alpha   90.00
_cell.angle_beta   90.00
_cell.angle_gamma   90.00
#
_symmetry.space_group_name_H-M   'P 1'
#
loop_
_entity.id
_entity.type
_entity.pdbx_description
1 polymer ?
#
loop_
_entity_poly.entity_id
_entity_poly.type
_entity_poly.pdbx_seq_one_letter_code
_entity_poly.pdbx_strand_id
1 'polypeptide(L)'
;MCGSHHEAWRRRCDGALLVTLSVIYLEFKGYLTQKESDGVLHQMTWPPQSPNLNPIEMVWDELDCRVKEKQPTSAQHMWVLLQDCWKSIPGEAD
;
A
#
# COMPACT_ATOMS: atom_id res chain seq x y z
N MET A 1 -2.15 -13.76 25.27
CA MET A 1 -3.32 -13.62 24.35
C MET A 1 -3.26 -12.23 23.72
N CYS A 2 -2.58 -12.11 22.58
CA CYS A 2 -2.39 -10.83 21.88
C CYS A 2 -3.27 -10.84 20.63
N GLY A 3 -4.54 -10.47 20.79
CA GLY A 3 -5.42 -10.18 19.67
C GLY A 3 -4.96 -8.86 19.07
N SER A 4 -4.14 -8.92 18.03
CA SER A 4 -3.68 -7.73 17.31
C SER A 4 -4.90 -6.98 16.75
N HIS A 5 -4.84 -5.65 16.72
CA HIS A 5 -5.85 -4.72 16.19
C HIS A 5 -6.52 -5.16 14.86
N HIS A 6 -5.84 -5.99 14.07
CA HIS A 6 -6.32 -6.60 12.83
C HIS A 6 -7.56 -7.51 12.98
N GLU A 7 -7.74 -8.19 14.12
CA GLU A 7 -8.92 -9.03 14.35
C GLU A 7 -10.18 -8.24 14.75
N ALA A 8 -10.01 -7.03 15.28
CA ALA A 8 -11.11 -6.15 15.64
C ALA A 8 -11.78 -5.54 14.40
N TRP A 9 -10.99 -5.23 13.36
CA TRP A 9 -11.50 -4.75 12.07
C TRP A 9 -12.35 -5.78 11.34
N ARG A 10 -11.94 -7.05 11.36
CA ARG A 10 -12.68 -8.15 10.68
C ARG A 10 -14.09 -8.38 11.24
N ARG A 11 -14.32 -8.08 12.52
CA ARG A 11 -15.64 -8.23 13.18
C ARG A 11 -16.57 -7.02 12.99
N ARG A 12 -16.08 -5.94 12.38
CA ARG A 12 -16.80 -4.66 12.24
C ARG A 12 -17.25 -4.36 10.80
N CYS A 13 -16.87 -5.22 9.85
CA CYS A 13 -17.34 -5.16 8.47
C CYS A 13 -18.63 -5.98 8.37
N ASP A 14 -19.74 -5.33 8.01
CA ASP A 14 -20.97 -6.04 7.63
C ASP A 14 -20.66 -7.06 6.54
N GLY A 15 -21.31 -8.23 6.58
CA GLY A 15 -21.02 -9.34 5.66
C GLY A 15 -21.06 -8.94 4.18
N ALA A 16 -21.83 -7.92 3.82
CA ALA A 16 -21.86 -7.34 2.48
C ALA A 16 -20.53 -6.69 2.07
N LEU A 17 -19.85 -5.97 2.97
CA LEU A 17 -18.55 -5.34 2.69
C LEU A 17 -17.44 -6.37 2.51
N LEU A 18 -17.50 -7.48 3.26
CA LEU A 18 -16.53 -8.58 3.11
C LEU A 18 -16.70 -9.33 1.79
N VAL A 19 -17.94 -9.47 1.31
CA VAL A 19 -18.23 -10.07 0.00
C VAL A 19 -17.79 -9.15 -1.14
N THR A 20 -18.05 -7.85 -1.05
CA THR A 20 -17.59 -6.92 -2.10
C THR A 20 -16.07 -6.83 -2.17
N LEU A 21 -15.37 -6.76 -1.02
CA LEU A 21 -13.91 -6.77 -0.97
C LEU A 21 -13.31 -8.07 -1.51
N SER A 22 -13.94 -9.22 -1.27
CA SER A 22 -13.44 -10.50 -1.78
C SER A 22 -13.63 -10.64 -3.29
N VAL A 23 -14.74 -10.16 -3.85
CA VAL A 23 -14.98 -10.13 -5.30
C VAL A 23 -13.97 -9.20 -5.99
N ILE A 24 -13.77 -7.98 -5.48
CA ILE A 24 -12.78 -7.03 -6.03
C ILE A 24 -11.38 -7.63 -5.99
N TYR A 25 -11.01 -8.28 -4.89
CA TYR A 25 -9.72 -8.95 -4.77
C TYR A 25 -9.54 -10.07 -5.80
N LEU A 26 -10.57 -10.89 -6.04
CA LEU A 26 -10.52 -11.98 -7.01
C LEU A 26 -10.43 -11.47 -8.46
N GLU A 27 -11.21 -10.44 -8.82
CA GLU A 27 -11.13 -9.81 -10.14
C GLU A 27 -9.75 -9.20 -10.39
N PHE A 28 -9.23 -8.47 -9.40
CA PHE A 28 -7.89 -7.88 -9.48
C PHE A 28 -6.81 -8.95 -9.59
N LYS A 29 -6.89 -10.02 -8.80
CA LYS A 29 -5.96 -11.15 -8.87
C LYS A 29 -6.00 -11.80 -10.26
N GLY A 30 -7.19 -12.02 -10.82
CA GLY A 30 -7.35 -12.56 -12.17
C GLY A 30 -6.70 -11.69 -13.24
N TYR A 31 -6.90 -10.37 -13.16
CA TYR A 31 -6.24 -9.39 -14.03
C TYR A 31 -4.71 -9.47 -13.95
N LEU A 32 -4.14 -9.53 -12.74
CA LEU A 32 -2.70 -9.62 -12.56
C LEU A 32 -2.12 -10.93 -13.11
N THR A 33 -2.78 -12.06 -12.88
CA THR A 33 -2.37 -13.36 -13.43
C THR A 33 -2.40 -13.36 -14.96
N GLN A 34 -3.42 -12.74 -15.58
CA GLN A 34 -3.46 -12.59 -17.03
C GLN A 34 -2.27 -11.77 -17.54
N LYS A 35 -1.96 -10.64 -16.89
CA LYS A 35 -0.81 -9.79 -17.27
C LYS A 35 0.52 -10.51 -17.12
N GLU A 36 0.65 -11.39 -16.15
CA GLU A 36 1.83 -12.24 -15.99
C GLU A 36 1.93 -13.28 -17.11
N SER A 37 0.81 -13.95 -17.45
CA SER A 37 0.77 -14.89 -18.58
C SER A 37 1.07 -14.24 -19.92
N ASP A 38 0.67 -12.98 -20.12
CA ASP A 38 0.95 -12.20 -21.32
C ASP A 38 2.41 -11.71 -21.39
N GLY A 39 3.21 -11.93 -20.33
CA GLY A 39 4.58 -11.41 -20.21
C GLY A 39 4.67 -9.89 -20.03
N VAL A 40 3.55 -9.21 -19.79
CA VAL A 40 3.49 -7.76 -19.55
C VAL A 40 3.94 -7.40 -18.13
N LEU A 41 3.69 -8.30 -17.19
CA LEU A 41 4.07 -8.19 -15.79
C LEU A 41 4.92 -9.39 -15.40
N HIS A 42 5.87 -9.20 -14.49
CA HIS A 42 6.56 -10.30 -13.84
C HIS A 42 6.36 -10.20 -12.34
N GLN A 43 5.79 -11.22 -11.70
CA GLN A 43 5.65 -11.23 -10.26
C GLN A 43 6.99 -11.53 -9.61
N MET A 44 7.57 -10.55 -8.93
CA MET A 44 8.74 -10.78 -8.10
C MET A 44 8.35 -11.64 -6.89
N THR A 45 9.11 -12.72 -6.66
CA THR A 45 8.92 -13.57 -5.48
C THR A 45 9.58 -12.91 -4.28
N TRP A 46 8.78 -12.41 -3.34
CA TRP A 46 9.26 -11.85 -2.08
C TRP A 46 9.03 -12.84 -0.94
N PRO A 47 10.03 -13.09 -0.07
CA PRO A 47 9.85 -13.96 1.07
C PRO A 47 8.80 -13.38 2.03
N PRO A 48 7.97 -14.24 2.66
CA PRO A 48 6.99 -13.79 3.63
C PRO A 48 7.66 -13.05 4.79
N GLN A 49 6.98 -12.04 5.35
CA GLN A 49 7.47 -11.27 6.51
C GLN A 49 8.79 -10.52 6.29
N SER A 50 9.11 -10.13 5.05
CA SER A 50 10.31 -9.33 4.75
C SER A 50 9.98 -7.92 4.27
N PRO A 51 9.30 -7.08 5.09
CA PRO A 51 9.00 -5.71 4.71
C PRO A 51 10.29 -4.92 4.44
N ASN A 52 11.37 -5.20 5.20
CA ASN A 52 12.68 -4.59 5.02
C ASN A 52 13.30 -4.84 3.63
N LEU A 53 12.86 -5.88 2.92
CA LEU A 53 13.37 -6.18 1.59
C LEU A 53 12.52 -5.53 0.49
N ASN A 54 11.32 -5.06 0.80
CA ASN A 54 10.43 -4.45 -0.17
C ASN A 54 10.79 -2.97 -0.36
N PRO A 55 11.32 -2.55 -1.53
CA PRO A 55 11.76 -1.17 -1.74
C PRO A 55 10.64 -0.14 -1.57
N ILE A 56 9.38 -0.54 -1.74
CA ILE A 56 8.24 0.37 -1.54
C ILE A 56 8.08 0.80 -0.08
N GLU A 57 8.46 -0.04 0.88
CA GLU A 57 8.37 0.28 2.31
C GLU A 57 9.32 1.44 2.64
N MET A 58 10.53 1.44 2.06
CA MET A 58 11.48 2.54 2.22
C MET A 58 10.92 3.86 1.67
N VAL A 59 10.21 3.82 0.56
CA VAL A 59 9.59 5.01 -0.03
C VAL A 59 8.44 5.51 0.85
N TRP A 60 7.63 4.60 1.40
CA TRP A 60 6.57 4.98 2.34
C TRP A 60 7.12 5.59 3.63
N ASP A 61 8.20 5.04 4.18
CA ASP A 61 8.86 5.57 5.38
C ASP A 61 9.40 6.99 5.15
N GLU A 62 10.03 7.25 3.99
CA GLU A 62 10.53 8.58 3.62
C GLU A 62 9.39 9.60 3.46
N LEU A 63 8.29 9.20 2.79
CA LEU A 63 7.11 10.06 2.64
C LEU A 63 6.47 10.39 3.99
N ASP A 64 6.30 9.40 4.85
CA ASP A 64 5.73 9.56 6.18
C ASP A 64 6.58 10.51 7.03
N CYS A 65 7.91 10.36 6.99
CA CYS A 65 8.85 11.28 7.64
C CYS A 65 8.65 12.73 7.18
N ARG A 66 8.73 12.98 5.87
CA ARG A 66 8.60 14.33 5.29
C ARG A 66 7.24 14.97 5.54
N VAL A 67 6.16 14.18 5.51
CA VAL A 67 4.81 14.71 5.77
C VAL A 67 4.64 15.05 7.25
N LYS A 68 5.15 14.21 8.16
CA LYS A 68 5.10 14.48 9.62
C LYS A 68 5.84 15.74 10.00
N GLU A 69 7.00 16.02 9.39
CA GLU A 69 7.74 17.27 9.59
C GLU A 69 6.90 18.53 9.29
N LYS A 70 6.02 18.43 8.29
CA LYS A 70 5.14 19.53 7.85
C LYS A 70 3.84 19.65 8.65
N GLN A 71 3.58 18.74 9.60
CA GLN A 71 2.45 18.77 10.53
C GLN A 71 1.09 19.00 9.83
N PRO A 72 0.60 18.02 9.05
CA PRO A 72 -0.69 18.13 8.38
C PRO A 72 -1.83 18.37 9.38
N THR A 73 -2.70 19.32 9.05
CA THR A 73 -3.82 19.76 9.91
C THR A 73 -5.16 19.13 9.51
N SER A 74 -5.23 18.50 8.34
CA SER A 74 -6.41 17.81 7.83
C SER A 74 -6.02 16.72 6.82
N ALA A 75 -6.94 15.82 6.51
CA ALA A 75 -6.72 14.79 5.49
C ALA A 75 -6.45 15.38 4.10
N GLN A 76 -7.13 16.48 3.75
CA GLN A 76 -6.92 17.20 2.49
C GLN A 76 -5.54 17.84 2.45
N HIS A 77 -5.12 18.47 3.54
CA HIS A 77 -3.78 19.05 3.66
C HIS A 77 -2.71 17.95 3.58
N MET A 78 -2.92 16.82 4.27
CA MET A 78 -2.04 15.65 4.20
C MET A 78 -1.90 15.11 2.77
N TRP A 79 -3.00 15.01 2.02
CA TRP A 79 -2.97 14.58 0.62
C TRP A 79 -2.13 15.50 -0.26
N VAL A 80 -2.31 16.82 -0.14
CA VAL A 80 -1.49 17.80 -0.89
C VAL A 80 -0.01 17.67 -0.51
N LEU A 81 0.29 17.55 0.78
CA LEU A 81 1.67 17.38 1.26
C LEU A 81 2.32 16.09 0.77
N LEU A 82 1.58 14.98 0.73
CA LEU A 82 2.07 13.71 0.18
C LEU A 82 2.47 13.86 -1.29
N GLN A 83 1.65 14.53 -2.10
CA GLN A 83 1.95 14.78 -3.51
C GLN A 83 3.19 15.67 -3.69
N ASP A 84 3.34 16.69 -2.85
CA ASP A 84 4.50 17.58 -2.89
C ASP A 84 5.78 16.88 -2.43
N CYS A 85 5.71 16.09 -1.35
CA CYS A 85 6.84 15.31 -0.84
C CYS A 85 7.28 14.24 -1.84
N TRP A 86 6.34 13.59 -2.54
CA TRP A 86 6.65 12.63 -3.60
C TRP A 86 7.47 13.27 -4.73
N LYS A 87 7.04 14.44 -5.22
CA LYS A 87 7.73 15.16 -6.30
C LYS A 87 9.13 15.64 -5.90
N SER A 88 9.41 15.78 -4.61
CA SER A 88 10.72 16.20 -4.11
C SER A 88 11.65 15.03 -3.79
N ILE A 89 11.23 13.77 -3.96
CA ILE A 89 12.14 12.63 -3.87
C ILE A 89 13.03 12.68 -5.13
N PRO A 90 14.36 12.85 -4.99
CA PRO A 90 15.24 12.87 -6.15
C PRO A 90 15.17 11.51 -6.86
N GLY A 91 15.15 11.53 -8.19
CA GLY A 91 15.46 10.33 -8.98
C GLY A 91 16.94 9.96 -8.83
N GLU A 92 17.32 8.76 -9.27
CA GLU A 92 18.75 8.44 -9.41
C GLU A 92 19.43 9.53 -10.26
N ALA A 93 20.56 10.04 -9.79
CA ALA A 93 21.41 10.93 -10.57
C ALA A 93 22.17 10.07 -11.57
N ASP A 94 22.12 10.45 -12.86
CA ASP A 94 22.90 9.84 -13.95
C ASP A 94 24.42 9.85 -13.67
#